data_AF-A0A525JLP9-F1
#
_entry.id   AF-A0A525JLP9-F1
#
_cell.length_a   1.000
_cell.length_b   1.000
_cell.length_c   1.000
_cell.angle_alpha   90.00
_cell.angle_beta   90.00
_cell.angle_gamma   90.00
#
_symmetry.space_group_name_H-M   'P 1'
#
loop_
_entity.id
_entity.type
_entity.pdbx_description
1 polymer ?
#
loop_
_entity_poly.entity_id
_entity_poly.type
_entity_poly.pdbx_seq_one_letter_code
_entity_poly.pdbx_strand_id
1 'polypeptide(L)'
;MIGLAGAQVPWLDDRYGAVGVSIDDQQARGRGWQAHAINTALASTGKDERAFNVSGYHFRGLCKIADAAFNKVTTYNRRTLDHFTEEVNPFRIADKDASKREDDLTDAYTYGLSISLGNQDGW
;
A
#
# COMPACT_ATOMS: atom_id res chain seq x y z
N MET A 1 12.84 -28.49 13.59
CA MET A 1 11.48 -28.08 13.18
C MET A 1 11.08 -26.90 14.06
N ILE A 2 11.23 -25.67 13.58
CA ILE A 2 10.80 -24.45 14.28
C ILE A 2 10.24 -23.52 13.19
N GLY A 3 8.92 -23.38 13.14
CA GLY A 3 8.26 -22.49 12.18
C GLY A 3 8.24 -21.07 12.73
N LEU A 4 9.03 -20.17 12.16
CA LEU A 4 8.89 -18.74 12.40
C LEU A 4 7.67 -18.24 11.62
N ALA A 5 6.53 -18.13 12.31
CA ALA A 5 5.40 -17.38 11.80
C ALA A 5 5.80 -15.90 11.70
N GLY A 6 6.08 -15.44 10.48
CA GLY A 6 6.38 -14.04 10.21
C GLY A 6 5.12 -13.20 10.44
N ALA A 7 5.04 -12.56 11.61
CA ALA A 7 3.99 -11.59 11.89
C ALA A 7 4.16 -10.39 10.96
N GLN A 8 3.25 -10.24 10.00
CA GLN A 8 3.14 -9.02 9.21
C GLN A 8 2.65 -7.91 10.16
N VAL A 9 3.52 -6.94 10.44
CA VAL A 9 3.19 -5.75 11.25
C VAL A 9 2.51 -4.72 10.33
N PRO A 10 1.22 -4.40 10.54
CA PRO A 10 0.55 -3.37 9.75
C PRO A 10 1.01 -1.97 10.16
N TRP A 11 1.41 -1.17 9.17
CA TRP A 11 1.69 0.26 9.33
C TRP A 11 0.41 1.07 9.10
N LEU A 12 0.19 2.11 9.92
CA LEU A 12 -1.02 2.92 9.93
C LEU A 12 -0.78 4.31 9.34
N ASP A 13 -1.56 4.68 8.32
CA ASP A 13 -1.79 6.09 8.01
C ASP A 13 -2.63 6.72 9.15
N ASP A 14 -2.46 8.01 9.41
CA ASP A 14 -3.31 8.76 10.35
C ASP A 14 -4.61 9.30 9.68
N ARG A 15 -4.84 9.02 8.39
CA ARG A 15 -6.01 9.49 7.60
C ARG A 15 -6.80 8.37 6.87
N TYR A 16 -7.91 7.94 7.50
CA TYR A 16 -9.02 7.00 7.12
C TYR A 16 -8.87 5.59 6.46
N GLY A 17 -9.55 4.57 7.08
CA GLY A 17 -9.94 3.17 6.65
C GLY A 17 -8.79 2.21 6.24
N ALA A 18 -8.70 0.90 6.61
CA ALA A 18 -7.50 0.13 7.13
C ALA A 18 -6.42 -0.72 6.32
N VAL A 19 -5.10 -0.57 6.64
CA VAL A 19 -3.78 -1.23 6.27
C VAL A 19 -2.96 -0.76 5.01
N GLY A 20 -2.11 0.29 5.09
CA GLY A 20 -1.84 1.18 3.91
C GLY A 20 -3.08 2.02 3.56
N VAL A 21 -3.94 2.03 4.55
CA VAL A 21 -5.30 2.45 4.64
C VAL A 21 -5.34 2.72 6.20
N SER A 22 -5.93 3.80 6.71
CA SER A 22 -5.89 4.13 8.16
C SER A 22 -6.76 3.25 9.06
N ILE A 23 -6.25 2.95 10.24
CA ILE A 23 -7.10 2.68 11.39
C ILE A 23 -6.81 3.83 12.34
N ASP A 24 -7.86 4.52 12.78
CA ASP A 24 -7.77 5.43 13.93
C ASP A 24 -6.99 4.71 15.04
N ASP A 25 -5.88 5.30 15.50
CA ASP A 25 -4.97 4.69 16.48
C ASP A 25 -5.74 4.21 17.73
N GLN A 26 -6.83 4.90 18.09
CA GLN A 26 -7.72 4.49 19.17
C GLN A 26 -8.45 3.16 18.87
N GLN A 27 -8.88 2.93 17.63
CA GLN A 27 -9.50 1.66 17.20
C GLN A 27 -8.49 0.53 17.07
N ALA A 28 -7.26 0.81 16.61
CA ALA A 28 -6.20 -0.18 16.50
C ALA A 28 -5.78 -0.69 17.90
N ARG A 29 -5.53 0.24 18.83
CA ARG A 29 -5.27 -0.07 20.25
C ARG A 29 -6.43 -0.82 20.89
N GLY A 30 -7.68 -0.40 20.63
CA GLY A 30 -8.88 -1.06 21.14
C GLY A 30 -9.07 -2.51 20.68
N ARG A 31 -8.41 -2.91 19.57
CA ARG A 31 -8.41 -4.28 19.03
C ARG A 31 -7.13 -5.07 19.35
N GLY A 32 -6.19 -4.48 20.10
CA GLY A 32 -4.89 -5.09 20.40
C GLY A 32 -4.00 -5.27 19.17
N TRP A 33 -4.22 -4.49 18.10
CA TRP A 33 -3.43 -4.59 16.88
C TRP A 33 -2.05 -3.96 17.07
N GLN A 34 -1.00 -4.67 16.66
CA GLN A 34 0.38 -4.18 16.64
C GLN A 34 0.55 -3.22 15.48
N ALA A 35 0.10 -1.98 15.70
CA ALA A 35 -0.10 -1.00 14.66
C ALA A 35 0.76 0.24 14.96
N HIS A 36 1.52 0.68 13.96
CA HIS A 36 2.51 1.75 14.11
C HIS A 36 2.16 2.92 13.19
N ALA A 37 2.06 4.13 13.75
CA ALA A 37 1.82 5.34 12.98
C ALA A 37 2.94 5.58 11.94
N ILE A 38 2.55 5.84 10.71
CA ILE A 38 3.42 6.29 9.62
C ILE A 38 3.78 7.76 9.85
N ASN A 39 4.97 8.17 9.42
CA ASN A 39 5.39 9.57 9.51
C ASN A 39 4.42 10.47 8.72
N THR A 40 3.87 11.50 9.36
CA THR A 40 2.97 12.50 8.76
C THR A 40 3.55 13.14 7.50
N ALA A 41 4.87 13.21 7.33
CA ALA A 41 5.51 13.66 6.09
C ALA A 41 5.16 12.74 4.89
N LEU A 42 5.40 11.42 5.02
CA LEU A 42 5.07 10.42 4.00
C LEU A 42 3.56 10.30 3.77
N ALA A 43 2.76 10.45 4.83
CA ALA A 43 1.30 10.52 4.72
C ALA A 43 0.84 11.77 3.95
N SER A 44 1.55 12.89 4.06
CA SER A 44 1.23 14.16 3.39
C SER A 44 1.63 14.20 1.92
N THR A 45 2.59 13.37 1.48
CA THR A 45 2.97 13.20 0.08
C THR A 45 1.76 12.80 -0.78
N GLY A 46 1.61 13.39 -1.97
CA GLY A 46 0.54 13.03 -2.89
C GLY A 46 0.75 11.63 -3.49
N LYS A 47 -0.34 10.91 -3.85
CA LYS A 47 -0.27 9.54 -4.41
C LYS A 47 0.68 9.46 -5.61
N ASP A 48 0.60 10.41 -6.54
CA ASP A 48 1.47 10.48 -7.73
C ASP A 48 2.95 10.70 -7.40
N GLU A 49 3.25 11.54 -6.41
CA GLU A 49 4.61 11.84 -5.96
C GLU A 49 5.23 10.63 -5.22
N ARG A 50 4.46 10.02 -4.32
CA ARG A 50 4.84 8.79 -3.62
C ARG A 50 5.07 7.64 -4.61
N ALA A 51 4.17 7.46 -5.59
CA ALA A 51 4.33 6.47 -6.67
C ALA A 51 5.57 6.72 -7.53
N PHE A 52 5.88 7.99 -7.86
CA PHE A 52 7.08 8.35 -8.60
C PHE A 52 8.35 7.98 -7.81
N ASN A 53 8.44 8.36 -6.53
CA ASN A 53 9.62 8.12 -5.71
C ASN A 53 9.91 6.61 -5.56
N VAL A 54 8.88 5.79 -5.31
CA VAL A 54 9.08 4.33 -5.17
C VAL A 54 9.24 3.56 -6.48
N SER A 55 8.89 4.16 -7.63
CA SER A 55 8.95 3.49 -8.94
C SER A 55 10.33 2.91 -9.26
N GLY A 56 11.40 3.59 -8.81
CA GLY A 56 12.78 3.15 -8.96
C GLY A 56 13.08 1.84 -8.20
N TYR A 57 12.43 1.54 -7.09
CA TYR A 57 12.60 0.26 -6.38
C TYR A 57 11.98 -0.89 -7.17
N HIS A 58 10.80 -0.67 -7.74
CA HIS A 58 10.13 -1.65 -8.60
C HIS A 58 10.92 -1.91 -9.88
N PHE A 59 11.31 -0.87 -10.61
CA PHE A 59 12.06 -1.00 -11.87
C PHE A 59 13.40 -1.73 -11.70
N ARG A 60 14.08 -1.52 -10.56
CA ARG A 60 15.34 -2.21 -10.21
C ARG A 60 15.14 -3.63 -9.67
N GLY A 61 13.92 -4.13 -9.55
CA GLY A 61 13.62 -5.46 -9.01
C GLY A 61 13.92 -5.62 -7.51
N LEU A 62 13.97 -4.52 -6.77
CA LEU A 62 14.31 -4.50 -5.32
C LEU A 62 13.12 -4.93 -4.45
N CYS A 63 11.91 -4.98 -5.02
CA CYS A 63 10.72 -5.57 -4.42
C CYS A 63 10.17 -6.70 -5.31
N LYS A 64 9.40 -7.62 -4.70
CA LYS A 64 8.65 -8.65 -5.41
C LYS A 64 7.21 -8.65 -4.94
N ILE A 65 6.28 -8.84 -5.87
CA ILE A 65 4.88 -9.12 -5.57
C ILE A 65 4.78 -10.59 -5.17
N ALA A 66 4.08 -10.90 -4.08
CA ALA A 66 3.86 -12.28 -3.66
C ALA A 66 2.84 -12.97 -4.57
N ASP A 67 3.03 -14.28 -4.81
CA ASP A 67 2.14 -15.08 -5.66
C ASP A 67 0.65 -14.99 -5.22
N ALA A 68 0.42 -15.05 -3.91
CA ALA A 68 -0.91 -14.90 -3.29
C ALA A 68 -1.56 -13.50 -3.43
N ALA A 69 -0.83 -12.51 -3.96
CA ALA A 69 -1.33 -11.19 -4.32
C ALA A 69 -1.38 -10.97 -5.85
N PHE A 70 -0.54 -11.66 -6.62
CA PHE A 70 -0.46 -11.57 -8.09
C PHE A 70 -1.47 -12.48 -8.82
N ASN A 71 -1.92 -13.56 -8.16
CA ASN A 71 -2.90 -14.51 -8.68
C ASN A 71 -4.26 -14.39 -7.97
N LYS A 72 -4.54 -13.27 -7.29
CA LYS A 72 -5.68 -13.11 -6.39
C LYS A 72 -6.94 -12.64 -7.14
N VAL A 73 -7.50 -13.55 -7.92
CA VAL A 73 -8.82 -13.33 -8.53
C VAL A 73 -9.91 -13.33 -7.46
N THR A 74 -10.64 -12.23 -7.32
CA THR A 74 -11.79 -12.10 -6.43
C THR A 74 -12.91 -11.31 -7.09
N THR A 75 -14.14 -11.47 -6.61
CA THR A 75 -15.27 -10.63 -7.04
C THR A 75 -15.39 -9.41 -6.14
N TYR A 76 -15.20 -8.22 -6.70
CA TYR A 76 -15.45 -6.95 -6.03
C TYR A 76 -15.99 -5.92 -7.05
N ASN A 77 -16.87 -5.02 -6.58
CA ASN A 77 -17.56 -4.01 -7.40
C ASN A 77 -18.12 -4.55 -8.75
N ARG A 78 -18.74 -5.76 -8.71
CA ARG A 78 -19.31 -6.49 -9.86
C ARG A 78 -18.30 -6.93 -10.93
N ARG A 79 -17.00 -6.74 -10.73
CA ARG A 79 -15.91 -7.28 -11.55
C ARG A 79 -15.35 -8.53 -10.85
N THR A 80 -14.83 -9.49 -11.62
CA THR A 80 -14.14 -10.67 -11.09
C THR A 80 -12.81 -10.81 -11.81
N LEU A 81 -11.73 -10.45 -11.13
CA LEU A 81 -10.38 -10.31 -11.69
C LEU A 81 -9.36 -10.19 -10.54
N ASP A 82 -8.07 -10.10 -10.88
CA ASP A 82 -7.03 -9.70 -9.94
C ASP A 82 -7.02 -8.17 -9.80
N HIS A 83 -7.60 -7.66 -8.71
CA HIS A 83 -7.77 -6.22 -8.49
C HIS A 83 -6.42 -5.51 -8.28
N PHE A 84 -5.43 -6.19 -7.69
CA PHE A 84 -4.12 -5.60 -7.41
C PHE A 84 -3.38 -5.25 -8.71
N THR A 85 -3.33 -6.19 -9.66
CA THR A 85 -2.69 -5.97 -10.96
C THR A 85 -3.45 -4.96 -11.82
N GLU A 86 -4.78 -4.92 -11.74
CA GLU A 86 -5.64 -3.96 -12.44
C GLU A 86 -5.56 -2.52 -11.91
N GLU A 87 -5.16 -2.31 -10.65
CA GLU A 87 -4.89 -0.97 -10.11
C GLU A 87 -3.43 -0.54 -10.33
N VAL A 88 -2.46 -1.43 -10.14
CA VAL A 88 -1.02 -1.11 -10.17
C VAL A 88 -0.47 -0.98 -11.59
N ASN A 89 -0.81 -1.89 -12.51
CA ASN A 89 -0.22 -1.92 -13.85
C ASN A 89 -0.61 -0.73 -14.75
N PRO A 90 -1.89 -0.25 -14.78
CA PRO A 90 -2.27 0.86 -15.63
C PRO A 90 -2.01 2.22 -14.97
N PHE A 91 -1.51 2.29 -13.73
CA PHE A 91 -1.29 3.53 -13.01
C PHE A 91 -0.46 4.54 -13.83
N ARG A 92 -1.02 5.73 -14.03
CA ARG A 92 -0.36 6.88 -14.65
C ARG A 92 -0.34 8.06 -13.70
N ILE A 93 0.82 8.71 -13.64
CA ILE A 93 1.06 10.02 -13.01
C ILE A 93 0.34 11.10 -13.83
N ALA A 94 -0.24 12.09 -13.14
CA ALA A 94 -1.02 13.20 -13.70
C ALA A 94 -2.19 12.77 -14.59
N ASP A 95 -2.80 11.62 -14.27
CA ASP A 95 -4.00 11.13 -14.95
C ASP A 95 -5.21 12.00 -14.61
N LYS A 96 -5.87 12.53 -15.64
CA LYS A 96 -7.05 13.40 -15.50
C LYS A 96 -8.29 12.65 -15.01
N ASP A 97 -8.31 11.34 -15.18
CA ASP A 97 -9.39 10.45 -14.73
C ASP A 97 -9.02 9.71 -13.43
N ALA A 98 -7.92 10.07 -12.76
CA ALA A 98 -7.48 9.46 -11.49
C ALA A 98 -8.55 9.48 -10.38
N SER A 99 -9.46 10.45 -10.37
CA SER A 99 -10.56 10.53 -9.40
C SER A 99 -11.73 9.55 -9.67
N LYS A 100 -11.69 8.81 -10.78
CA LYS A 100 -12.73 7.84 -11.20
C LYS A 100 -12.26 6.38 -11.10
N ARG A 101 -10.96 6.14 -10.89
CA ARG A 101 -10.38 4.80 -10.72
C ARG A 101 -10.28 4.46 -9.24
N GLU A 102 -10.41 3.18 -8.93
CA GLU A 102 -9.97 2.62 -7.65
C GLU A 102 -8.42 2.62 -7.67
N ASP A 103 -7.79 3.06 -6.58
CA ASP A 103 -6.32 3.12 -6.47
C ASP A 103 -5.81 2.84 -5.05
N ASP A 104 -6.65 2.26 -4.18
CA ASP A 104 -6.32 1.95 -2.78
C ASP A 104 -5.26 0.83 -2.68
N LEU A 105 -5.28 -0.16 -3.59
CA LEU A 105 -4.26 -1.21 -3.63
C LEU A 105 -2.92 -0.68 -4.16
N THR A 106 -2.98 0.28 -5.10
CA THR A 106 -1.78 0.99 -5.55
C THR A 106 -1.21 1.87 -4.43
N ASP A 107 -2.05 2.57 -3.67
CA ASP A 107 -1.58 3.40 -2.57
C ASP A 107 -0.94 2.54 -1.46
N ALA A 108 -1.62 1.49 -1.02
CA ALA A 108 -1.10 0.52 -0.05
C ALA A 108 0.23 -0.12 -0.51
N TYR A 109 0.36 -0.43 -1.81
CA TYR A 109 1.61 -0.90 -2.40
C TYR A 109 2.73 0.15 -2.32
N THR A 110 2.45 1.40 -2.69
CA THR A 110 3.46 2.47 -2.64
C THR A 110 3.88 2.83 -1.21
N TYR A 111 2.96 2.83 -0.25
CA TYR A 111 3.30 2.92 1.18
C TYR A 111 4.19 1.75 1.62
N GLY A 112 3.84 0.52 1.26
CA GLY A 112 4.63 -0.67 1.57
C GLY A 112 6.08 -0.55 1.07
N LEU A 113 6.29 -0.05 -0.15
CA LEU A 113 7.63 0.23 -0.66
C LEU A 113 8.33 1.39 0.05
N SER A 114 7.64 2.51 0.27
CA SER A 114 8.20 3.69 0.93
C SER A 114 8.72 3.35 2.34
N ILE A 115 7.96 2.56 3.09
CA ILE A 115 8.30 2.17 4.47
C ILE A 115 9.40 1.10 4.49
N SER A 116 9.45 0.21 3.49
CA SER A 116 10.40 -0.91 3.46
C SER A 116 11.76 -0.58 2.84
N LEU A 117 11.81 0.36 1.89
CA LEU A 117 12.98 0.64 1.04
C LEU A 117 13.31 2.14 0.89
N GLY A 118 12.36 3.04 1.21
CA GLY A 118 12.59 4.47 1.22
C GLY A 118 13.19 4.96 2.55
N ASN A 119 13.51 6.25 2.60
CA ASN A 119 13.73 6.96 3.85
C ASN A 119 12.41 7.54 4.41
N GLN A 120 12.39 7.90 5.68
CA GLN A 120 11.19 8.50 6.32
C GLN A 120 10.90 9.93 5.86
N ASP A 121 11.74 10.50 4.99
CA ASP A 121 11.65 11.85 4.43
C ASP A 121 10.99 11.86 3.04
N GLY A 122 10.57 10.70 2.52
CA GLY A 122 9.76 10.56 1.31
C GLY A 122 10.51 10.17 0.03
N TRP A 123 11.76 9.68 0.12
CA TRP A 123 12.62 9.35 -1.03
C TRP A 123 13.00 7.85 -1.06
#